data_AF-A0A5F0LUY6-F1
#
_entry.id   AF-A0A5F0LUY6-F1
#
_cell.length_a   1.000
_cell.length_b   1.000
_cell.length_c   1.000
_cell.angle_alpha   90.00
_cell.angle_beta   90.00
_cell.angle_gamma   90.00
#
_symmetry.space_group_name_H-M   'P 1'
#
loop_
_entity.id
_entity.type
_entity.pdbx_description
1 polymer ?
#
loop_
_entity_poly.entity_id
_entity_poly.type
_entity_poly.pdbx_seq_one_letter_code
_entity_poly.pdbx_strand_id
1 'polypeptide(L)'
;MSISIIVSRLVHSGQEIPLKEWQEYVENNPTLRLCEDENSAVNPVTKEVIKMKRPEGASEIKVDDEWKNFLWWSRGELYARYHPDFDNPISPLRQAVVSAARRFSSQIITDVDDTPLDW
;
A
#
# COMPACT_ATOMS: atom_id res chain seq x y z
N MET A 1 -5.58 15.99 -8.76
CA MET A 1 -6.01 14.57 -8.84
C MET A 1 -4.89 13.76 -8.20
N SER A 2 -5.23 12.89 -7.25
CA SER A 2 -4.27 11.93 -6.68
C SER A 2 -4.54 10.61 -7.39
N ILE A 3 -3.50 9.99 -7.94
CA ILE A 3 -3.59 8.64 -8.53
C ILE A 3 -3.24 7.65 -7.43
N SER A 4 -3.90 6.50 -7.43
CA SER A 4 -3.65 5.40 -6.51
C SER A 4 -3.24 4.16 -7.30
N ILE A 5 -2.26 3.43 -6.77
CA ILE A 5 -1.92 2.08 -7.22
C ILE A 5 -2.75 1.10 -6.39
N ILE A 6 -3.39 0.15 -7.06
CA ILE A 6 -4.25 -0.85 -6.42
C ILE A 6 -3.73 -2.23 -6.79
N VAL A 7 -3.49 -3.07 -5.79
CA VAL A 7 -3.21 -4.50 -5.95
C VAL A 7 -4.48 -5.25 -5.60
N SER A 8 -5.08 -5.87 -6.62
CA SER A 8 -6.37 -6.55 -6.50
C SER A 8 -6.32 -7.92 -7.16
N ARG A 9 -6.95 -8.92 -6.52
CA ARG A 9 -7.20 -10.20 -7.17
C ARG A 9 -8.29 -9.98 -8.23
N LEU A 10 -8.13 -10.60 -9.40
CA LEU A 10 -9.00 -10.44 -10.58
C LEU A 10 -10.46 -10.14 -10.21
N VAL A 11 -10.98 -9.01 -10.70
CA VAL A 11 -12.36 -8.50 -10.46
C VAL A 11 -13.44 -9.57 -10.69
N HIS A 12 -13.17 -10.53 -11.59
CA HIS A 12 -14.11 -11.59 -11.96
C HIS A 12 -14.05 -12.86 -11.09
N SER A 13 -13.04 -12.98 -10.22
CA SER A 13 -12.85 -14.16 -9.35
C SER A 13 -13.60 -14.07 -8.02
N GLY A 14 -14.01 -12.87 -7.60
CA GLY A 14 -14.61 -12.63 -6.28
C GLY A 14 -13.67 -12.97 -5.11
N GLN A 15 -12.38 -13.20 -5.37
CA GLN A 15 -11.39 -13.47 -4.33
C GLN A 15 -10.83 -12.15 -3.82
N GLU A 16 -10.91 -11.93 -2.52
CA GLU A 16 -10.29 -10.81 -1.83
C GLU A 16 -8.91 -11.22 -1.31
N ILE A 17 -8.00 -10.26 -1.12
CA ILE A 17 -6.78 -10.44 -0.33
C ILE A 17 -7.19 -10.35 1.15
N PRO A 18 -7.12 -11.43 1.96
CA PRO A 18 -7.49 -11.35 3.36
C PRO A 18 -6.51 -10.47 4.14
N LEU A 19 -7.04 -9.60 5.01
CA LEU A 19 -6.22 -8.72 5.86
C LEU A 19 -5.12 -9.50 6.62
N LYS A 20 -5.47 -10.68 7.15
CA LYS A 20 -4.54 -11.52 7.90
C LYS A 20 -3.39 -12.03 7.04
N GLU A 21 -3.66 -12.46 5.80
CA GLU A 21 -2.60 -12.89 4.88
C GLU A 21 -1.66 -11.73 4.53
N TRP A 22 -2.21 -10.52 4.40
CA TRP A 22 -1.42 -9.32 4.19
C TRP A 22 -0.52 -9.01 5.39
N GLN A 23 -1.06 -9.03 6.60
CA GLN A 23 -0.28 -8.80 7.83
C GLN A 23 0.85 -9.84 7.99
N GLU A 24 0.54 -11.12 7.78
CA GLU A 24 1.54 -12.20 7.82
C GLU A 24 2.63 -11.98 6.76
N TYR A 25 2.28 -11.53 5.55
CA TYR A 25 3.28 -11.20 4.53
C TYR A 25 4.20 -10.05 4.96
N VAL A 26 3.64 -9.00 5.55
CA VAL A 26 4.41 -7.85 6.05
C VAL A 26 5.35 -8.28 7.19
N GLU A 27 4.86 -9.05 8.16
CA GLU A 27 5.66 -9.51 9.31
C GLU A 27 6.81 -10.45 8.90
N ASN A 28 6.63 -11.24 7.85
CA ASN A 28 7.67 -12.15 7.35
C ASN A 28 8.66 -11.48 6.39
N ASN A 29 8.48 -10.20 6.04
CA ASN A 29 9.32 -9.50 5.10
C ASN A 29 10.23 -8.50 5.82
N PRO A 30 11.57 -8.66 5.80
CA PRO A 30 12.49 -7.82 6.58
C PRO A 30 12.54 -6.37 6.11
N THR A 31 12.07 -6.06 4.90
CA THR A 31 12.01 -4.69 4.39
C THR A 31 10.66 -4.04 4.62
N LEU A 32 9.69 -4.75 5.19
CA LEU A 32 8.36 -4.24 5.49
C LEU A 32 8.13 -4.24 7.00
N ARG A 33 7.22 -3.37 7.46
CA ARG A 33 6.66 -3.44 8.80
C ARG A 33 5.24 -2.92 8.79
N LEU A 34 4.43 -3.38 9.73
CA LEU A 34 3.14 -2.75 9.98
C LEU A 34 3.40 -1.39 10.61
N CYS A 35 2.67 -0.38 10.16
CA CYS A 35 2.81 0.92 10.77
C CYS A 35 2.21 0.87 12.20
N GLU A 36 2.95 1.32 13.22
CA GLU A 36 2.51 1.30 14.64
C GLU A 36 2.02 2.68 15.16
N ASP A 37 2.49 3.81 14.62
CA ASP A 37 2.17 5.15 15.13
C ASP A 37 0.79 5.73 14.77
N GLU A 38 0.04 6.31 15.72
CA GLU A 38 -1.17 7.07 15.38
C GLU A 38 -0.84 8.31 14.53
N ASN A 39 -1.48 8.47 13.35
CA ASN A 39 -1.33 9.70 12.57
C ASN A 39 -2.06 10.84 13.28
N SER A 40 -1.31 11.77 13.87
CA SER A 40 -1.85 13.00 14.46
C SER A 40 -1.53 14.20 13.57
N ALA A 41 -2.56 14.94 13.18
CA ALA A 41 -2.39 16.27 12.60
C ALA A 41 -2.81 17.32 13.63
N VAL A 42 -2.02 18.39 13.78
CA VAL A 42 -2.41 19.53 14.62
C VAL A 42 -3.05 20.58 13.73
N ASN A 43 -4.29 20.97 14.04
CA ASN A 43 -4.90 22.12 13.38
C ASN A 43 -4.10 23.38 13.75
N PRO A 44 -3.50 24.09 12.78
CA PRO A 44 -2.64 25.23 13.08
C PRO A 44 -3.41 26.41 13.70
N VAL A 45 -4.72 26.50 13.44
CA VAL A 45 -5.62 27.58 13.89
C VAL A 45 -6.22 27.26 15.26
N THR A 46 -6.80 26.06 15.44
CA THR A 46 -7.49 25.70 16.69
C THR A 46 -6.58 25.00 17.70
N LYS A 47 -5.36 24.60 17.31
CA LYS A 47 -4.44 23.77 18.09
C LYS A 47 -4.99 22.39 18.48
N GLU A 48 -6.15 22.00 17.96
CA GLU A 48 -6.71 20.69 18.19
C GLU A 48 -5.89 19.61 17.50
N VAL A 49 -5.67 18.50 18.21
CA VAL A 49 -5.02 17.32 17.67
C VAL A 49 -6.09 16.46 17.01
N ILE A 50 -6.10 16.45 15.68
CA ILE A 50 -6.93 15.56 14.88
C ILE A 50 -6.19 14.23 14.79
N LYS A 51 -6.64 13.25 15.59
CA LYS A 51 -6.22 11.87 15.45
C LYS A 51 -6.95 11.24 14.29
N MET A 52 -6.21 10.85 13.25
CA MET A 52 -6.78 10.13 12.12
C MET A 52 -6.64 8.64 12.37
N LYS A 53 -7.74 7.91 12.23
CA LYS A 53 -7.73 6.45 12.28
C LYS A 53 -6.85 5.94 11.14
N ARG A 54 -5.83 5.15 11.47
CA ARG A 54 -4.95 4.54 10.49
C ARG A 54 -5.76 3.57 9.61
N PRO A 55 -5.50 3.52 8.29
CA PRO A 55 -6.06 2.49 7.43
C PRO A 55 -5.67 1.10 7.92
N GLU A 56 -6.59 0.14 7.84
CA GLU A 56 -6.32 -1.23 8.28
C GLU A 56 -5.14 -1.83 7.48
N GLY A 57 -4.27 -2.58 8.16
CA GLY A 57 -3.10 -3.18 7.53
C GLY A 57 -2.14 -2.17 6.88
N ALA A 58 -2.13 -0.89 7.27
CA ALA A 58 -1.14 0.05 6.75
C ALA A 58 0.28 -0.44 7.07
N SER A 59 1.14 -0.38 6.07
CA SER A 59 2.53 -0.85 6.14
C SER A 59 3.51 0.23 5.69
N GLU A 60 4.75 0.07 6.11
CA GLU A 60 5.90 0.84 5.67
C GLU A 60 6.93 -0.08 5.04
N ILE A 61 7.69 0.49 4.11
CA ILE A 61 8.82 -0.16 3.46
C ILE A 61 10.10 0.60 3.77
N LYS A 62 11.19 -0.14 3.99
CA LYS A 62 12.52 0.42 4.21
C LYS A 62 13.18 0.71 2.85
N VAL A 63 13.43 1.99 2.56
CA VAL A 63 14.11 2.48 1.35
C VAL A 63 15.17 3.49 1.77
N ASP A 64 16.42 3.27 1.38
CA ASP A 64 17.57 4.12 1.75
C ASP A 64 17.69 4.38 3.27
N ASP A 65 17.50 3.32 4.06
CA ASP A 65 17.46 3.35 5.53
C ASP A 65 16.32 4.16 6.17
N GLU A 66 15.39 4.66 5.38
CA GLU A 66 14.18 5.34 5.85
C GLU A 66 12.93 4.46 5.70
N TRP A 67 12.02 4.53 6.67
CA TRP A 67 10.70 3.90 6.56
C TRP A 67 9.75 4.86 5.86
N LYS A 68 9.15 4.39 4.76
CA LYS A 68 8.20 5.16 3.95
C LYS A 68 6.87 4.43 3.90
N ASN A 69 5.77 5.17 3.87
CA ASN A 69 4.44 4.61 3.67
C ASN A 69 4.40 3.77 2.38
N PHE A 70 3.82 2.57 2.48
CA PHE A 70 3.78 1.62 1.38
C PHE A 70 2.34 1.30 0.98
N LEU A 71 1.89 0.08 1.26
CA LEU A 71 0.54 -0.38 0.98
C LEU A 71 -0.30 -0.36 2.26
N TRP A 72 -1.57 -0.04 2.13
CA TRP A 72 -2.56 -0.30 3.15
C TRP A 72 -3.68 -1.17 2.61
N TRP A 73 -4.31 -1.93 3.50
CA TRP A 73 -5.41 -2.80 3.13
C TRP A 73 -6.74 -2.03 3.20
N SER A 74 -7.60 -2.26 2.22
CA SER A 74 -8.99 -1.80 2.27
C SER A 74 -9.87 -2.73 1.45
N ARG A 75 -10.94 -3.26 2.06
CA ARG A 75 -12.00 -4.01 1.36
C ARG A 75 -11.47 -5.12 0.44
N GLY A 76 -10.47 -5.87 0.90
CA GLY A 76 -9.92 -7.00 0.15
C GLY A 76 -8.84 -6.64 -0.87
N GLU A 77 -8.42 -5.38 -0.93
CA GLU A 77 -7.41 -4.90 -1.86
C GLU A 77 -6.30 -4.14 -1.12
N LEU A 78 -5.14 -4.00 -1.76
CA LEU A 78 -4.04 -3.20 -1.24
C LEU A 78 -3.90 -1.93 -2.06
N TYR A 79 -3.76 -0.81 -1.37
CA TYR A 79 -3.69 0.51 -1.98
C TYR A 79 -2.37 1.18 -1.63
N ALA A 80 -1.78 1.87 -2.59
CA ALA A 80 -0.71 2.84 -2.37
C ALA A 80 -1.09 4.16 -3.05
N ARG A 81 -0.70 5.28 -2.46
CA ARG A 81 -0.73 6.55 -3.20
C ARG A 81 0.38 6.49 -4.24
N TYR A 82 0.09 6.98 -5.43
CA TYR A 82 1.10 7.08 -6.47
C TYR A 82 2.30 7.91 -5.98
N HIS A 83 3.49 7.40 -6.28
CA HIS A 83 4.77 8.02 -5.99
C HIS A 83 5.61 7.99 -7.29
N PRO A 84 6.37 9.05 -7.63
CA PRO A 84 7.19 9.09 -8.85
C PRO A 84 8.16 7.91 -8.99
N ASP A 85 8.61 7.34 -7.88
CA ASP A 85 9.48 6.16 -7.88
C ASP A 85 8.83 4.92 -8.54
N PHE A 86 7.50 4.90 -8.73
CA PHE A 86 6.82 3.84 -9.47
C PHE A 86 7.13 3.85 -10.98
N ASP A 87 7.50 5.00 -11.54
CA ASP A 87 7.86 5.09 -12.95
C ASP A 87 9.18 4.36 -13.24
N ASN A 88 10.02 4.17 -12.22
CA ASN A 88 11.29 3.47 -12.32
C ASN A 88 11.11 1.95 -12.05
N PRO A 89 11.30 1.06 -13.04
CA PRO A 89 11.14 -0.39 -12.88
C PRO A 89 12.10 -1.03 -11.86
N ILE A 90 13.25 -0.40 -11.62
CA ILE A 90 14.24 -0.89 -10.64
C ILE A 90 14.07 -0.26 -9.26
N SER A 91 13.05 0.58 -9.07
CA SER A 91 12.74 1.14 -7.75
C SER A 91 12.40 0.04 -6.75
N PRO A 92 13.01 0.04 -5.56
CA PRO A 92 12.63 -0.88 -4.48
C PRO A 92 11.13 -0.81 -4.16
N LEU A 93 10.53 0.38 -4.28
CA LEU A 93 9.11 0.60 -4.03
C LEU A 93 8.24 -0.14 -5.05
N ARG A 94 8.53 0.02 -6.35
CA ARG A 94 7.80 -0.70 -7.42
C ARG A 94 8.01 -2.20 -7.32
N GLN A 95 9.25 -2.65 -7.10
CA GLN A 95 9.56 -4.07 -6.96
C GLN A 95 8.85 -4.72 -5.78
N ALA A 96 8.66 -3.99 -4.68
CA ALA A 96 7.86 -4.48 -3.56
C ALA A 96 6.38 -4.61 -3.90
N VAL A 97 5.79 -3.68 -4.66
CA VAL A 97 4.40 -3.81 -5.15
C VAL A 97 4.25 -5.03 -6.05
N VAL A 98 5.18 -5.22 -7.00
CA VAL A 98 5.20 -6.38 -7.89
C VAL A 98 5.35 -7.68 -7.10
N SER A 99 6.23 -7.69 -6.09
CA SER A 99 6.39 -8.85 -5.19
C SER A 99 5.11 -9.18 -4.43
N ALA A 100 4.41 -8.16 -3.93
CA ALA A 100 3.12 -8.33 -3.26
C ALA A 100 2.06 -8.86 -4.24
N ALA A 101 1.95 -8.27 -5.44
CA ALA A 101 1.01 -8.73 -6.46
C ALA A 101 1.24 -10.20 -6.84
N ARG A 102 2.50 -10.59 -7.06
CA ARG A 102 2.87 -12.00 -7.30
C ARG A 102 2.52 -12.91 -6.13
N ARG A 103 2.78 -12.49 -4.89
CA ARG A 103 2.49 -13.28 -3.69
C ARG A 103 1.01 -13.62 -3.54
N PHE A 104 0.13 -12.70 -3.95
CA PHE A 104 -1.32 -12.85 -3.85
C PHE A 104 -2.01 -13.29 -5.15
N SER A 105 -1.23 -13.58 -6.21
CA SER A 105 -1.73 -13.85 -7.56
C SER A 105 -2.69 -12.76 -8.05
N SER A 106 -2.30 -11.52 -7.81
CA SER A 106 -3.07 -10.30 -8.04
C SER A 106 -2.54 -9.51 -9.23
N GLN A 107 -3.38 -8.64 -9.76
CA GLN A 107 -3.01 -7.64 -10.76
C GLN A 107 -2.76 -6.29 -10.07
N ILE A 108 -2.03 -5.43 -10.77
CA ILE A 108 -1.78 -4.05 -10.35
C ILE A 108 -2.56 -3.16 -11.31
N ILE A 109 -3.46 -2.33 -10.80
CA ILE A 109 -4.25 -1.38 -11.58
C ILE A 109 -4.08 0.03 -11.00
N THR A 110 -4.68 1.01 -11.66
CA THR A 110 -4.82 2.38 -11.13
C THR A 110 -6.29 2.73 -10.97
N ASP A 111 -6.58 3.73 -10.14
CA ASP A 111 -7.92 4.30 -9.99
C ASP A 111 -8.38 5.17 -11.19
N VAL A 112 -7.62 5.18 -12.30
CA VAL A 112 -7.92 5.98 -13.49
C VAL A 112 -8.78 5.21 -14.49
N ASP A 113 -8.41 3.97 -14.83
CA ASP A 113 -9.05 3.24 -15.93
C ASP A 113 -9.12 1.71 -15.73
N ASP A 114 -8.88 1.22 -14.50
CA ASP A 114 -8.88 -0.21 -14.12
C ASP A 114 -8.02 -1.11 -15.02
N THR A 115 -7.16 -0.54 -15.87
CA THR A 115 -6.34 -1.29 -16.81
C THR A 115 -5.14 -1.86 -16.05
N PRO A 116 -4.88 -3.18 -16.14
CA PRO A 116 -3.70 -3.77 -15.52
C PRO A 116 -2.41 -3.14 -16.07
N LEU A 117 -1.54 -2.74 -15.14
CA LEU A 117 -0.20 -2.28 -15.44
C LEU A 117 0.68 -3.47 -15.82
N ASP A 118 1.50 -3.31 -16.86
CA ASP A 118 2.47 -4.30 -17.33
C ASP A 118 3.76 -4.24 -16.49
N TRP A 119 3.68 -4.65 -15.22
CA TRP A 119 4.74 -4.58 -14.21
C TRP A 119 5.20 -5.96 -13.71
#